data_AF-A0A2E0XH96-F1
#
_entry.id   AF-A0A2E0XH96-F1
#
_cell.length_a   1.000
_cell.length_b   1.000
_cell.length_c   1.000
_cell.angle_alpha   90.00
_cell.angle_beta   90.00
_cell.angle_gamma   90.00
#
_symmetry.space_group_name_H-M   'P 1'
#
loop_
_entity.id
_entity.type
_entity.pdbx_description
1 polymer ?
#
loop_
_entity_poly.entity_id
_entity_poly.type
_entity_poly.pdbx_seq_one_letter_code
_entity_poly.pdbx_strand_id
1 'polypeptide(L)'
;MNRSFLLNFTCYLFLGFLILGIWSCADREYNNLVQEDVIIVDKTIDLKKAGKKLSEGKVDDALGIFNAILKDDESNVDANVGLAGIYLSKNQFSESIKYGNKALEEASAEYTATFNPKVSKRHIHLILAQAYFYTGDFNKSNDQIRQVVSRNVNLQPDALAKELQRLAR
;
A
#
# COMPACT_ATOMS: atom_id res chain seq x y z
N MET A 1 -72.18 1.88 -25.49
CA MET A 1 -70.90 1.98 -24.76
C MET A 1 -69.77 1.64 -25.71
N ASN A 2 -68.91 2.62 -26.02
CA ASN A 2 -68.06 2.68 -27.21
C ASN A 2 -66.98 1.58 -27.28
N ARG A 3 -67.02 0.75 -28.33
CA ARG A 3 -65.98 -0.25 -28.68
C ARG A 3 -64.65 0.38 -29.14
N SER A 4 -64.61 1.69 -29.38
CA SER A 4 -63.39 2.43 -29.77
C SER A 4 -62.43 2.72 -28.61
N PHE A 5 -62.87 2.59 -27.36
CA PHE A 5 -62.04 2.86 -26.17
C PHE A 5 -61.16 1.66 -25.78
N LEU A 6 -61.62 0.42 -26.02
CA LEU A 6 -60.88 -0.81 -25.68
C LEU A 6 -59.79 -1.17 -26.70
N LEU A 7 -59.89 -0.68 -27.96
CA LEU A 7 -58.93 -1.01 -29.02
C LEU A 7 -57.65 -0.16 -28.98
N ASN A 8 -57.71 1.04 -28.38
CA ASN A 8 -56.53 1.90 -28.20
C ASN A 8 -55.66 1.42 -27.04
N PHE A 9 -56.25 0.87 -25.97
CA PHE A 9 -55.51 0.41 -24.79
C PHE A 9 -54.67 -0.85 -25.05
N THR A 10 -55.13 -1.73 -25.94
CA THR A 10 -54.39 -2.94 -26.33
C THR A 10 -53.20 -2.65 -27.24
N CYS A 11 -53.24 -1.57 -28.03
CA CYS A 11 -52.11 -1.15 -28.87
C CYS A 11 -50.96 -0.55 -28.04
N TYR A 12 -51.26 0.23 -26.99
CA TYR A 12 -50.21 0.80 -26.12
C TYR A 12 -49.52 -0.25 -25.24
N LEU A 13 -50.26 -1.29 -24.82
CA LEU A 13 -49.66 -2.36 -24.00
C LEU A 13 -48.69 -3.22 -24.82
N PHE A 14 -48.95 -3.45 -26.11
CA PHE A 14 -48.05 -4.20 -27.00
C PHE A 14 -46.83 -3.38 -27.46
N LEU A 15 -46.99 -2.06 -27.67
CA LEU A 15 -45.87 -1.17 -27.99
C LEU A 15 -44.91 -0.99 -26.80
N GLY A 16 -45.39 -1.08 -25.55
CA GLY A 16 -44.53 -1.02 -24.36
C GLY A 16 -43.63 -2.25 -24.19
N PHE A 17 -44.12 -3.45 -24.55
CA PHE A 17 -43.34 -4.68 -24.47
C PHE A 17 -42.27 -4.79 -25.57
N LEU A 18 -42.48 -4.16 -26.73
CA LEU A 18 -41.47 -4.16 -27.79
C LEU A 18 -40.24 -3.32 -27.43
N ILE A 19 -40.40 -2.28 -26.60
CA ILE A 19 -39.31 -1.39 -26.20
C ILE A 19 -38.49 -1.98 -25.03
N LEU A 20 -39.12 -2.76 -24.14
CA LEU A 20 -38.44 -3.46 -23.03
C LEU A 20 -37.65 -4.71 -23.49
N GLY A 21 -38.05 -5.32 -24.61
CA GLY A 21 -37.32 -6.45 -25.22
C GLY A 21 -36.02 -6.04 -25.95
N ILE A 22 -35.90 -4.76 -26.35
CA ILE A 22 -34.71 -4.25 -27.03
C ILE A 22 -33.64 -3.82 -26.01
N TRP A 23 -34.04 -3.29 -24.85
CA TRP A 23 -33.11 -2.90 -23.79
C TRP A 23 -32.41 -4.10 -23.15
N SER A 24 -33.09 -5.24 -23.03
CA SER A 24 -32.48 -6.46 -22.47
C SER A 24 -31.46 -7.14 -23.39
N CYS A 25 -31.47 -6.82 -24.69
CA CYS A 25 -30.47 -7.33 -25.64
C CYS A 25 -29.31 -6.34 -25.84
N ALA A 26 -29.56 -5.04 -25.76
CA ALA A 26 -28.55 -3.99 -25.91
C ALA A 26 -27.56 -3.91 -24.72
N ASP A 27 -27.99 -4.23 -23.50
CA ASP A 27 -27.09 -4.24 -22.33
C ASP A 27 -26.15 -5.46 -22.28
N ARG A 28 -26.47 -6.54 -23.01
CA ARG A 28 -25.66 -7.77 -22.99
C ARG A 28 -24.36 -7.62 -23.79
N GLU A 29 -24.33 -6.76 -24.80
CA GLU A 29 -23.16 -6.56 -25.66
C GLU A 29 -22.21 -5.47 -25.12
N TYR A 30 -22.70 -4.58 -24.25
CA TYR A 30 -21.89 -3.52 -23.63
C TYR A 30 -20.93 -4.05 -22.55
N ASN A 31 -21.33 -5.08 -21.80
CA ASN A 31 -20.50 -5.66 -20.74
C ASN A 31 -19.31 -6.50 -21.25
N ASN A 32 -19.22 -6.75 -22.57
CA ASN A 32 -18.16 -7.58 -23.16
C ASN A 32 -17.18 -6.80 -24.04
N LEU A 33 -17.39 -5.48 -24.21
CA LEU A 33 -16.52 -4.58 -24.95
C LEU A 33 -15.79 -3.59 -24.05
N VAL A 34 -16.16 -3.54 -22.77
CA VAL A 34 -15.45 -2.82 -21.71
C VAL A 34 -14.90 -3.82 -20.69
N GLN A 35 -14.17 -4.83 -21.19
CA GLN A 35 -12.87 -5.12 -20.58
C GLN A 35 -11.93 -4.02 -21.06
N GLU A 36 -12.20 -2.79 -20.62
CA GLU A 36 -11.10 -1.89 -20.41
C GLU A 36 -10.34 -2.58 -19.29
N ASP A 37 -9.30 -3.34 -19.66
CA ASP A 37 -8.25 -3.71 -18.73
C ASP A 37 -7.76 -2.37 -18.19
N VAL A 38 -8.41 -1.87 -17.14
CA VAL A 38 -7.75 -0.98 -16.22
C VAL A 38 -6.59 -1.85 -15.77
N ILE A 39 -5.44 -1.63 -16.40
CA ILE A 39 -4.17 -2.13 -15.94
C ILE A 39 -3.96 -1.35 -14.64
N ILE A 40 -4.70 -1.73 -13.59
CA ILE A 40 -4.20 -1.62 -12.25
C ILE A 40 -2.99 -2.53 -12.35
N VAL A 41 -1.83 -1.93 -12.63
CA VAL A 41 -0.55 -2.64 -12.57
C VAL A 41 -0.53 -3.12 -11.14
N ASP A 42 -0.92 -4.37 -10.95
CA ASP A 42 -1.04 -4.97 -9.63
C ASP A 42 0.39 -5.18 -9.13
N LYS A 43 0.93 -4.12 -8.54
CA LYS A 43 2.29 -4.05 -7.99
C LYS A 43 2.48 -5.09 -6.90
N THR A 44 1.44 -5.78 -6.42
CA THR A 44 1.56 -6.84 -5.41
C THR A 44 2.46 -7.99 -5.88
N ILE A 45 2.46 -8.32 -7.17
CA ILE A 45 3.34 -9.37 -7.71
C ILE A 45 4.80 -8.92 -7.61
N ASP A 46 5.08 -7.68 -8.02
CA ASP A 46 6.42 -7.10 -7.96
C ASP A 46 6.91 -6.92 -6.52
N LEU A 47 6.02 -6.52 -5.60
CA LEU A 47 6.31 -6.44 -4.17
C LEU A 47 6.68 -7.80 -3.60
N LYS A 48 5.90 -8.86 -3.87
CA LYS A 48 6.22 -10.22 -3.43
C LYS A 48 7.53 -10.71 -4.03
N LYS A 49 7.80 -10.38 -5.29
CA LYS A 49 9.08 -10.68 -5.97
C LYS A 49 10.25 -9.97 -5.28
N ALA A 50 10.11 -8.69 -4.93
CA ALA A 50 11.11 -7.94 -4.19
C ALA A 50 11.38 -8.57 -2.81
N GLY A 51 10.32 -8.95 -2.08
CA GLY A 51 10.45 -9.67 -0.81
C GLY A 51 11.21 -10.99 -0.93
N LYS A 52 10.95 -11.76 -1.99
CA LYS A 52 11.70 -12.98 -2.30
C LYS A 52 13.18 -12.69 -2.61
N LYS A 53 13.47 -11.62 -3.36
CA LYS A 53 14.87 -11.23 -3.64
C LYS A 53 15.61 -10.84 -2.37
N LEU A 54 14.95 -10.16 -1.43
CA LEU A 54 15.52 -9.88 -0.11
C LEU A 54 15.84 -11.15 0.69
N SER A 55 14.95 -12.15 0.69
CA SER A 55 15.21 -13.41 1.40
C SER A 55 16.32 -14.26 0.75
N GLU A 56 16.54 -14.09 -0.56
CA GLU A 56 17.67 -14.67 -1.29
C GLU A 56 18.99 -13.89 -1.10
N GLY A 57 18.99 -12.77 -0.37
CA GLY A 57 20.16 -11.90 -0.20
C GLY A 57 20.49 -11.06 -1.44
N LYS A 58 19.63 -11.07 -2.47
CA LYS A 58 19.78 -10.28 -3.69
C LYS A 58 19.23 -8.87 -3.47
N VAL A 59 19.91 -8.12 -2.62
CA VAL A 59 19.45 -6.79 -2.16
C VAL A 59 19.36 -5.79 -3.31
N ASP A 60 20.32 -5.79 -4.24
CA ASP A 60 20.32 -4.85 -5.37
C ASP A 60 19.17 -5.12 -6.36
N ASP A 61 18.80 -6.39 -6.59
CA ASP A 61 17.63 -6.74 -7.39
C ASP A 61 16.34 -6.21 -6.75
N ALA A 62 16.18 -6.38 -5.43
CA ALA A 62 15.03 -5.89 -4.69
C ALA A 62 14.94 -4.35 -4.73
N LEU A 63 16.08 -3.67 -4.59
CA LEU A 63 16.20 -2.22 -4.73
C LEU A 63 15.75 -1.75 -6.11
N GLY A 64 16.13 -2.47 -7.17
CA GLY A 64 15.67 -2.18 -8.54
C GLY A 64 14.15 -2.26 -8.68
N ILE A 65 13.53 -3.29 -8.10
CA ILE A 65 12.07 -3.48 -8.14
C ILE A 65 11.34 -2.39 -7.36
N PHE A 66 11.76 -2.08 -6.12
CA PHE A 66 11.13 -1.02 -5.34
C PHE A 66 11.24 0.35 -6.00
N ASN A 67 12.40 0.68 -6.59
CA ASN A 67 12.55 1.92 -7.34
C ASN A 67 11.67 1.97 -8.59
N ALA A 68 11.46 0.84 -9.28
CA ALA A 68 10.53 0.79 -10.41
C ALA A 68 9.09 1.07 -9.96
N ILE A 69 8.66 0.46 -8.85
CA ILE A 69 7.34 0.72 -8.25
C ILE A 69 7.14 2.20 -7.91
N LEU A 70 8.17 2.84 -7.32
CA LEU A 70 8.11 4.24 -6.93
C LEU A 70 8.12 5.22 -8.10
N LYS A 71 8.63 4.83 -9.27
CA LYS A 71 8.51 5.66 -10.48
C LYS A 71 7.05 5.82 -10.92
N ASP A 72 6.24 4.81 -10.67
CA ASP A 72 4.83 4.79 -11.04
C ASP A 72 3.91 5.24 -9.90
N ASP A 73 4.34 5.10 -8.63
CA ASP A 73 3.61 5.50 -7.42
C ASP A 73 4.61 5.88 -6.33
N GLU A 74 4.94 7.17 -6.25
CA GLU A 74 5.92 7.67 -5.29
C GLU A 74 5.48 7.52 -3.82
N SER A 75 4.16 7.44 -3.59
CA SER A 75 3.52 7.26 -2.28
C SER A 75 3.40 5.80 -1.84
N ASN A 76 3.85 4.84 -2.66
CA ASN A 76 3.67 3.44 -2.37
C ASN A 76 4.33 3.06 -1.03
N VAL A 77 3.52 2.71 -0.03
CA VAL A 77 4.00 2.46 1.33
C VAL A 77 5.00 1.30 1.34
N ASP A 78 4.67 0.19 0.68
CA ASP A 78 5.51 -1.01 0.69
C ASP A 78 6.89 -0.77 0.07
N ALA A 79 6.95 -0.08 -1.06
CA ALA A 79 8.22 0.23 -1.70
C ALA A 79 9.05 1.21 -0.87
N ASN A 80 8.43 2.24 -0.28
CA ASN A 80 9.11 3.15 0.63
C ASN A 80 9.66 2.43 1.88
N VAL A 81 8.89 1.52 2.49
CA VAL A 81 9.37 0.70 3.64
C VAL A 81 10.51 -0.24 3.24
N GLY A 82 10.38 -0.90 2.08
CA GLY A 82 11.41 -1.78 1.54
C GLY A 82 12.73 -1.05 1.33
N LEU A 83 12.70 0.13 0.69
CA LEU A 83 13.89 0.97 0.53
C LEU A 83 14.44 1.47 1.86
N ALA A 84 13.59 1.91 2.79
CA ALA A 84 14.03 2.40 4.10
C ALA A 84 14.84 1.34 4.86
N GLY A 85 14.36 0.08 4.85
CA GLY A 85 15.06 -1.06 5.44
C GLY A 85 16.37 -1.41 4.72
N ILE A 86 16.38 -1.39 3.38
CA ILE A 86 17.61 -1.63 2.59
C ILE A 86 18.66 -0.55 2.91
N TYR A 87 18.29 0.73 2.85
CA TYR A 87 19.22 1.82 3.14
C TYR A 87 19.73 1.79 4.58
N LEU A 88 18.90 1.38 5.54
CA LEU A 88 19.33 1.16 6.91
C LEU A 88 20.43 0.07 6.98
N SER A 89 20.23 -1.06 6.31
CA SER A 89 21.21 -2.15 6.27
C SER A 89 22.52 -1.77 5.57
N LYS A 90 22.48 -0.80 4.67
CA LYS A 90 23.64 -0.23 3.97
C LYS A 90 24.31 0.93 4.74
N ASN A 91 23.87 1.21 5.97
CA ASN A 91 24.30 2.35 6.79
C ASN A 91 24.06 3.73 6.13
N GLN A 92 23.13 3.81 5.19
CA GLN A 92 22.74 5.03 4.50
C GLN A 92 21.55 5.68 5.23
N PHE A 93 21.81 6.18 6.44
CA PHE A 93 20.77 6.58 7.39
C PHE A 93 19.89 7.73 6.89
N SER A 94 20.45 8.71 6.18
CA SER A 94 19.68 9.84 5.64
C SER A 94 18.62 9.41 4.63
N GLU A 95 18.96 8.50 3.72
CA GLU A 95 17.98 7.94 2.77
C GLU A 95 16.98 7.03 3.49
N SER A 96 17.42 6.24 4.47
CA SER A 96 16.53 5.44 5.30
C SER A 96 15.46 6.30 5.98
N ILE A 97 15.85 7.44 6.56
CA ILE A 97 14.93 8.42 7.16
C ILE A 97 13.95 8.98 6.13
N LYS A 98 14.45 9.41 4.97
CA LYS A 98 13.63 9.97 3.89
C LYS A 98 12.52 9.01 3.44
N TYR A 99 12.88 7.78 3.06
CA TYR A 99 11.90 6.79 2.61
C TYR A 99 11.03 6.29 3.76
N GLY A 100 11.58 6.16 4.97
CA GLY A 100 10.82 5.76 6.16
C GLY A 100 9.74 6.78 6.56
N ASN A 101 10.03 8.08 6.46
CA ASN A 101 9.05 9.13 6.73
C ASN A 101 7.94 9.13 5.67
N LYS A 102 8.29 9.03 4.37
CA LYS A 102 7.30 8.88 3.30
C LYS A 102 6.37 7.69 3.52
N ALA A 103 6.93 6.55 3.89
CA ALA A 103 6.12 5.38 4.24
C ALA A 103 5.21 5.64 5.44
N LEU A 104 5.70 6.33 6.47
CA LEU A 104 4.92 6.59 7.68
C LEU A 104 3.75 7.55 7.46
N GLU A 105 3.92 8.55 6.58
CA GLU A 105 2.89 9.53 6.20
C GLU A 105 1.68 8.84 5.57
N GLU A 106 1.92 7.87 4.69
CA GLU A 106 0.88 7.18 3.92
C GLU A 106 0.40 5.88 4.58
N ALA A 107 1.09 5.38 5.61
CA ALA A 107 0.75 4.12 6.28
C ALA A 107 -0.51 4.24 7.16
N SER A 108 -1.52 3.42 6.85
CA SER A 108 -2.68 3.21 7.72
C SER A 108 -2.30 2.60 9.08
N ALA A 109 -3.19 2.71 10.06
CA ALA A 109 -2.94 2.16 11.41
C ALA A 109 -2.72 0.63 11.40
N GLU A 110 -3.40 -0.08 10.51
CA GLU A 110 -3.35 -1.54 10.36
C GLU A 110 -2.33 -2.00 9.31
N TYR A 111 -1.45 -1.09 8.86
CA TYR A 111 -0.51 -1.37 7.80
C TYR A 111 0.36 -2.62 8.08
N THR A 112 0.37 -3.52 7.09
CA THR A 112 1.25 -4.69 6.98
C THR A 112 1.77 -4.76 5.56
N ALA A 113 3.05 -5.11 5.39
CA ALA A 113 3.67 -5.10 4.08
C ALA A 113 3.31 -6.34 3.26
N THR A 114 3.00 -6.15 1.97
CA THR A 114 2.69 -7.23 1.04
C THR A 114 3.89 -8.14 0.79
N PHE A 115 5.10 -7.56 0.74
CA PHE A 115 6.34 -8.30 0.47
C PHE A 115 6.81 -9.13 1.67
N ASN A 116 6.40 -8.78 2.88
CA ASN A 116 6.70 -9.53 4.11
C ASN A 116 5.66 -9.20 5.19
N PRO A 117 4.74 -10.14 5.52
CA PRO A 117 3.64 -9.87 6.45
C PRO A 117 4.10 -9.66 7.90
N LYS A 118 5.37 -9.95 8.22
CA LYS A 118 5.95 -9.60 9.53
C LYS A 118 6.23 -8.11 9.65
N VAL A 119 6.44 -7.42 8.53
CA VAL A 119 6.70 -5.97 8.50
C VAL A 119 5.36 -5.25 8.64
N SER A 120 5.30 -4.35 9.60
CA SER A 120 4.09 -3.61 9.97
C SER A 120 4.45 -2.16 10.29
N LYS A 121 3.45 -1.31 10.58
CA LYS A 121 3.70 0.10 10.96
C LYS A 121 4.70 0.23 12.12
N ARG A 122 4.67 -0.72 13.07
CA ARG A 122 5.65 -0.84 14.15
C ARG A 122 7.10 -0.90 13.63
N HIS A 123 7.33 -1.62 12.55
CA HIS A 123 8.66 -1.77 11.95
C HIS A 123 9.14 -0.47 11.28
N ILE A 124 8.23 0.33 10.73
CA ILE A 124 8.56 1.67 10.20
C ILE A 124 9.12 2.55 11.32
N HIS A 125 8.43 2.59 12.46
CA HIS A 125 8.92 3.30 13.64
C HIS A 125 10.28 2.78 14.12
N LEU A 126 10.50 1.46 14.12
CA LEU A 126 11.80 0.89 14.48
C LEU A 126 12.92 1.25 13.49
N ILE A 127 12.65 1.22 12.18
CA ILE A 127 13.59 1.63 11.14
C ILE A 127 13.99 3.10 11.34
N LEU A 128 13.00 3.99 11.50
CA LEU A 128 13.25 5.40 11.75
C LEU A 128 13.98 5.63 13.08
N ALA A 129 13.60 4.92 14.15
CA ALA A 129 14.27 5.03 15.44
C ALA A 129 15.76 4.67 15.34
N GLN A 130 16.09 3.57 14.64
CA GLN A 130 17.47 3.15 14.41
C GLN A 130 18.21 4.16 13.52
N ALA A 131 17.60 4.62 12.43
CA ALA A 131 18.24 5.59 11.55
C ALA A 131 18.52 6.92 12.26
N TYR A 132 17.54 7.46 13.00
CA TYR A 132 17.74 8.67 13.80
C TYR A 132 18.81 8.50 14.88
N PHE A 133 18.85 7.33 15.54
CA PHE A 133 19.88 7.01 16.52
C PHE A 133 21.29 7.09 15.91
N TYR A 134 21.51 6.47 14.74
CA TYR A 134 22.82 6.49 14.09
C TYR A 134 23.19 7.86 13.50
N THR A 135 22.21 8.71 13.18
CA THR A 135 22.48 10.13 12.83
C THR A 135 22.74 11.03 14.04
N GLY A 136 22.56 10.52 15.27
CA GLY A 136 22.72 11.28 16.51
C GLY A 136 21.48 12.08 16.93
N ASP A 137 20.37 11.98 16.21
CA ASP A 137 19.09 12.62 16.57
C ASP A 137 18.33 11.75 17.58
N PHE A 138 18.83 11.72 18.83
CA PHE A 138 18.27 10.88 19.88
C PHE A 138 16.86 11.29 20.31
N ASN A 139 16.49 12.55 20.12
CA ASN A 139 15.15 13.05 20.44
C ASN A 139 14.12 12.41 19.51
N LYS A 140 14.35 12.49 18.19
CA LYS A 140 13.47 11.84 17.21
C LYS A 140 13.51 10.33 17.32
N SER A 141 14.67 9.74 17.64
CA SER A 141 14.75 8.31 17.90
C SER A 141 13.83 7.89 19.06
N ASN A 142 13.87 8.63 20.19
CA ASN A 142 12.96 8.41 21.30
C ASN A 142 11.48 8.65 20.92
N ASP A 143 11.18 9.66 20.10
CA ASP A 143 9.82 9.89 19.58
C ASP A 143 9.26 8.65 18.86
N GLN A 144 10.07 8.05 17.99
CA GLN A 144 9.67 6.84 17.27
C GLN A 144 9.51 5.64 18.20
N ILE A 145 10.38 5.49 19.22
CA ILE A 145 10.26 4.40 20.20
C ILE A 145 8.99 4.51 21.01
N ARG A 146 8.54 5.71 21.37
CA ARG A 146 7.26 5.93 22.06
C ARG A 146 6.05 5.42 21.27
N GLN A 147 6.14 5.32 19.95
CA GLN A 147 5.09 4.74 19.10
C GLN A 147 5.11 3.20 19.13
N VAL A 148 6.19 2.60 19.62
CA VAL A 148 6.39 1.14 19.66
C VAL A 148 6.15 0.55 21.04
N VAL A 149 6.41 1.32 22.11
CA VAL A 149 6.26 0.87 23.49
C VAL A 149 5.15 1.63 24.20
N SER A 150 4.30 0.93 24.96
CA SER A 150 3.14 1.52 25.63
C SER A 150 3.47 2.47 26.79
N ARG A 151 4.76 2.60 27.16
CA ARG A 151 5.22 3.47 28.24
C ARG A 151 5.92 4.69 27.65
N ASN A 152 5.66 5.88 28.19
CA ASN A 152 6.41 7.07 27.82
C ASN A 152 7.87 6.90 28.28
N VAL A 153 8.78 6.76 27.32
CA VAL A 153 10.22 6.61 27.56
C VAL A 153 10.97 7.77 26.93
N ASN A 154 11.93 8.30 27.70
CA ASN A 154 12.94 9.22 27.20
C ASN A 154 14.30 8.68 27.66
N LEU A 155 14.97 7.94 26.79
CA LEU A 155 16.16 7.17 27.09
C LEU A 155 17.40 7.99 26.73
N GLN A 156 18.37 7.97 27.65
CA GLN A 156 19.74 8.41 27.36
C GLN A 156 20.36 7.51 26.27
N PRO A 157 21.34 8.00 25.49
CA PRO A 157 21.88 7.27 24.33
C PRO A 157 22.27 5.80 24.62
N ASP A 158 22.94 5.53 25.74
CA ASP A 158 23.35 4.17 26.10
C ASP A 158 22.17 3.23 26.40
N ALA A 159 21.13 3.75 27.06
CA ALA A 159 19.91 3.00 27.35
C ALA A 159 19.07 2.81 26.08
N LEU A 160 19.04 3.81 25.21
CA LEU A 160 18.36 3.78 23.93
C LEU A 160 18.96 2.72 23.00
N ALA A 161 20.29 2.63 22.92
CA ALA A 161 20.98 1.57 22.18
C ALA A 161 20.56 0.16 22.64
N LYS A 162 20.52 -0.06 23.96
CA LYS A 162 20.11 -1.34 24.55
C LYS A 162 18.65 -1.67 24.23
N GLU A 163 17.76 -0.69 24.31
CA GLU A 163 16.34 -0.87 23.99
C GLU A 163 16.12 -1.15 22.51
N LEU A 164 16.81 -0.44 21.61
CA LEU A 164 16.78 -0.71 20.17
C LEU A 164 17.25 -2.13 19.86
N GLN A 165 18.34 -2.58 20.50
CA GLN A 165 18.82 -3.95 20.36
C GLN A 165 17.80 -4.97 20.86
N ARG A 166 17.10 -4.68 21.97
CA ARG A 166 16.05 -5.56 22.50
C ARG A 166 14.86 -5.66 21.55
N LEU A 167 14.47 -4.55 20.94
CA LEU A 167 13.31 -4.46 20.04
C LEU A 167 13.57 -5.04 18.64
N ALA A 168 14.83 -5.12 18.23
CA ALA A 168 15.25 -5.67 16.95
C ALA A 168 15.43 -7.20 16.93
N ARG A 169 15.31 -7.87 18.09
CA ARG A 169 15.33 -9.33 18.22
C ARG A 169 13.94 -9.90 17.99
#